data_AF-A0A424J6S5-F1
#
_entry.id   AF-A0A424J6S5-F1
#
_cell.length_a   1.000
_cell.length_b   1.000
_cell.length_c   1.000
_cell.angle_alpha   90.00
_cell.angle_beta   90.00
_cell.angle_gamma   90.00
#
_symmetry.space_group_name_H-M   'P 1'
#
loop_
_entity.id
_entity.type
_entity.pdbx_description
1 polymer ?
#
loop_
_entity_poly.entity_id
_entity_poly.type
_entity_poly.pdbx_seq_one_letter_code
_entity_poly.pdbx_strand_id
1 'polypeptide(L)'
;MLEVRKTFALGFALMLYCGLAWGLPECKVPQGLNSDDETNYCMIHTFRNACLMRKGYDLSGENWTVMVSDYEDCTIRGCEQYLKEAGRLSEALFEKACNFVQFDRGK
;
A
#
# COMPACT_ATOMS: atom_id res chain seq x y z
N MET A 1 -21.15 32.07 -2.29
CA MET A 1 -21.22 30.69 -2.82
C MET A 1 -19.81 30.11 -3.04
N LEU A 2 -18.98 30.03 -1.98
CA LEU A 2 -17.59 29.51 -2.09
C LEU A 2 -17.28 28.32 -1.16
N GLU A 3 -18.24 27.93 -0.31
CA GLU A 3 -18.10 26.86 0.69
C GLU A 3 -18.46 25.46 0.12
N VAL A 4 -19.38 25.38 -0.84
CA VAL A 4 -19.92 24.10 -1.35
C VAL A 4 -18.92 23.32 -2.21
N ARG A 5 -17.88 23.99 -2.73
CA ARG A 5 -16.94 23.38 -3.68
C ARG A 5 -15.81 22.60 -3.01
N LYS A 6 -15.53 22.87 -1.72
CA LYS A 6 -14.45 22.20 -0.97
C LYS A 6 -14.85 20.82 -0.44
N THR A 7 -16.11 20.64 -0.04
CA THR A 7 -16.62 19.36 0.49
C THR A 7 -16.74 18.27 -0.58
N PHE A 8 -17.03 18.65 -1.83
CA PHE A 8 -17.16 17.67 -2.92
C PHE A 8 -15.82 17.01 -3.29
N ALA A 9 -14.71 17.75 -3.19
CA ALA A 9 -13.37 17.22 -3.48
C ALA A 9 -12.88 16.24 -2.40
N LEU A 10 -13.17 16.50 -1.11
CA LEU A 10 -12.85 15.56 -0.04
C LEU A 10 -13.74 14.30 -0.07
N GLY A 11 -15.03 14.46 -0.39
CA GLY A 11 -15.95 13.32 -0.48
C GLY A 11 -15.60 12.33 -1.58
N PHE A 12 -15.12 12.81 -2.73
CA PHE A 12 -14.69 11.96 -3.85
C PHE A 12 -13.37 11.24 -3.55
N ALA A 13 -12.44 11.89 -2.84
CA ALA A 13 -11.22 11.25 -2.37
C ALA A 13 -11.51 10.11 -1.38
N LEU A 14 -12.42 10.31 -0.42
CA LEU A 14 -12.86 9.27 0.52
C LEU A 14 -13.61 8.12 -0.17
N MET A 15 -14.43 8.41 -1.19
CA MET A 15 -15.10 7.35 -1.97
C MET A 15 -14.13 6.51 -2.82
N LEU A 16 -13.02 7.08 -3.30
CA LEU A 16 -11.98 6.31 -3.99
C LEU A 16 -11.22 5.38 -3.03
N TYR A 17 -11.06 5.77 -1.75
CA TYR A 17 -10.49 4.90 -0.71
C TYR A 17 -11.41 3.71 -0.37
N CYS A 18 -12.74 3.91 -0.38
CA CYS A 18 -13.69 2.82 -0.13
C CYS A 18 -14.06 2.01 -1.40
N GLY A 19 -13.92 2.58 -2.60
CA GLY A 19 -14.31 1.96 -3.87
C GLY A 19 -13.29 0.98 -4.45
N LEU A 20 -12.05 1.00 -3.97
CA LEU A 20 -11.03 -0.02 -4.30
C LEU A 20 -11.10 -1.26 -3.40
N ALA A 21 -11.98 -1.26 -2.39
CA ALA A 21 -12.02 -2.28 -1.34
C ALA A 21 -12.78 -3.57 -1.71
N TRP A 22 -13.40 -3.66 -2.90
CA TRP A 22 -14.33 -4.76 -3.22
C TRP A 22 -13.69 -5.91 -4.03
N GLY A 23 -12.37 -5.94 -4.13
CA GLY A 23 -11.65 -7.04 -4.80
C GLY A 23 -10.16 -7.13 -4.50
N LEU A 24 -9.64 -6.28 -3.62
CA LEU A 24 -8.28 -6.40 -3.13
C LEU A 24 -8.27 -7.23 -1.85
N PRO A 25 -7.26 -8.09 -1.66
CA PRO A 25 -7.05 -8.80 -0.41
C PRO A 25 -7.10 -7.84 0.78
N GLU A 26 -7.67 -8.31 1.89
CA GLU A 26 -7.68 -7.53 3.13
C GLU A 26 -6.25 -7.18 3.58
N CYS A 27 -6.06 -5.94 4.00
CA CYS A 27 -4.81 -5.50 4.58
C CYS A 27 -4.64 -6.08 6.00
N LYS A 28 -3.92 -7.20 6.10
CA LYS A 28 -3.57 -7.81 7.39
C LYS A 28 -2.34 -7.11 7.95
N VAL A 29 -2.58 -6.10 8.78
CA VAL A 29 -1.53 -5.26 9.37
C VAL A 29 -0.75 -6.04 10.44
N PRO A 30 0.60 -5.99 10.44
CA PRO A 30 1.41 -6.64 11.45
C PRO A 30 1.34 -5.91 12.80
N GLN A 31 1.47 -6.67 13.89
CA GLN A 31 1.54 -6.10 15.24
C GLN A 31 2.79 -5.23 15.43
N GLY A 32 2.69 -4.22 16.30
CA GLY A 32 3.80 -3.34 16.68
C GLY A 32 3.93 -2.08 15.82
N LEU A 33 2.98 -1.82 14.92
CA LEU A 33 2.84 -0.52 14.25
C LEU A 33 1.95 0.41 15.06
N ASN A 34 2.22 1.72 15.01
CA ASN A 34 1.28 2.74 15.49
C ASN A 34 0.20 3.00 14.43
N SER A 35 -0.87 3.71 14.77
CA SER A 35 -2.01 3.97 13.87
C SER A 35 -1.63 4.55 12.50
N ASP A 36 -0.63 5.43 12.48
CA ASP A 36 -0.17 6.07 11.24
C ASP A 36 0.57 5.04 10.38
N ASP A 37 1.45 4.25 10.99
CA ASP A 37 2.18 3.18 10.33
C ASP A 37 1.28 2.03 9.87
N GLU A 38 0.20 1.73 10.59
CA GLU A 38 -0.83 0.78 10.13
C GLU A 38 -1.49 1.26 8.83
N THR A 39 -1.86 2.54 8.79
CA THR A 39 -2.43 3.17 7.59
C THR A 39 -1.45 3.15 6.42
N ASN A 40 -0.19 3.49 6.71
CA ASN A 40 0.88 3.51 5.71
C ASN A 40 1.22 2.11 5.18
N TYR A 41 1.22 1.10 6.05
CA TYR A 41 1.35 -0.30 5.66
C TYR A 41 0.25 -0.70 4.66
N CYS A 42 -0.99 -0.29 4.91
CA CYS A 42 -2.09 -0.59 3.99
C CYS A 42 -2.01 0.15 2.64
N MET A 43 -1.37 1.32 2.60
CA MET A 43 -1.07 1.98 1.32
C MET A 43 -0.04 1.19 0.51
N ILE A 44 1.06 0.76 1.13
CA ILE A 44 2.08 -0.09 0.47
C ILE A 44 1.46 -1.40 -0.01
N HIS A 45 0.63 -2.02 0.84
CA HIS A 45 -0.13 -3.23 0.51
C HIS A 45 -1.00 -3.05 -0.74
N THR A 46 -1.69 -1.91 -0.85
CA THR A 46 -2.53 -1.56 -2.01
C THR A 46 -1.68 -1.44 -3.27
N PHE A 47 -0.54 -0.74 -3.20
CA PHE A 47 0.35 -0.62 -4.37
C PHE A 47 0.91 -1.97 -4.82
N ARG A 48 1.33 -2.83 -3.88
CA ARG A 48 1.81 -4.18 -4.19
C ARG A 48 0.72 -4.99 -4.90
N ASN A 49 -0.49 -5.01 -4.38
CA ASN A 49 -1.58 -5.80 -4.97
C ASN A 49 -1.98 -5.25 -6.35
N ALA A 50 -1.99 -3.93 -6.53
CA ALA A 50 -2.21 -3.33 -7.85
C ALA A 50 -1.13 -3.74 -8.86
N CYS A 51 0.13 -3.85 -8.44
CA CYS A 51 1.21 -4.36 -9.27
C CYS A 51 1.00 -5.84 -9.63
N LEU A 52 0.62 -6.69 -8.67
CA LEU A 52 0.35 -8.11 -8.90
C LEU A 52 -0.83 -8.31 -9.87
N MET A 53 -1.91 -7.56 -9.71
CA MET A 53 -3.05 -7.62 -10.64
C MET A 53 -2.65 -7.20 -12.06
N ARG A 54 -1.77 -6.20 -12.22
CA ARG A 54 -1.24 -5.82 -13.54
C ARG A 54 -0.37 -6.91 -14.17
N LYS A 55 0.24 -7.78 -13.37
CA LYS A 55 0.94 -8.98 -13.85
C LYS A 55 0.00 -10.14 -14.20
N GLY A 56 -1.30 -10.00 -13.97
CA GLY A 56 -2.32 -10.99 -14.32
C GLY A 56 -2.69 -11.95 -13.19
N TYR A 57 -2.23 -11.71 -11.96
CA TYR A 57 -2.66 -12.50 -10.81
C TYR A 57 -4.09 -12.15 -10.41
N ASP A 58 -4.91 -13.19 -10.20
CA ASP A 58 -6.23 -13.06 -9.59
C ASP A 58 -6.08 -13.10 -8.07
N LEU A 59 -6.41 -11.98 -7.42
CA LEU A 59 -6.33 -11.80 -5.97
C LEU A 59 -7.71 -11.80 -5.29
N SER A 60 -8.77 -12.11 -6.02
CA SER A 60 -10.15 -12.04 -5.53
C SER A 60 -10.53 -13.18 -4.57
N GLY A 61 -9.81 -14.31 -4.62
CA GLY A 61 -10.01 -15.46 -3.74
C GLY A 61 -9.23 -15.38 -2.43
N GLU A 62 -9.59 -16.18 -1.42
CA GLU A 62 -8.93 -16.18 -0.11
C GLU A 62 -7.52 -16.81 -0.11
N ASN A 63 -7.20 -17.64 -1.12
CA ASN A 63 -5.96 -18.41 -1.21
C ASN A 63 -5.25 -18.20 -2.56
N TRP A 64 -5.12 -16.94 -2.98
CA TRP A 64 -4.34 -16.61 -4.18
C TRP A 64 -2.87 -17.01 -4.00
N THR A 65 -2.24 -17.39 -5.11
CA THR A 65 -0.82 -17.73 -5.15
C THR A 65 -0.12 -16.86 -6.17
N VAL A 66 1.10 -16.46 -5.85
CA VAL A 66 1.94 -15.61 -6.70
C VAL A 66 3.36 -16.16 -6.67
N MET A 67 4.12 -15.88 -7.72
CA MET A 67 5.56 -16.12 -7.69
C MET A 67 6.20 -15.24 -6.61
N VAL A 68 7.06 -15.81 -5.78
CA VAL A 68 7.78 -15.06 -4.73
C VAL A 68 8.54 -13.87 -5.31
N SER A 69 9.19 -14.06 -6.46
CA SER A 69 9.90 -12.98 -7.16
C SER A 69 8.99 -11.83 -7.58
N ASP A 70 7.76 -12.11 -7.99
CA ASP A 70 6.79 -11.06 -8.33
C ASP A 70 6.22 -10.38 -7.10
N TYR A 71 6.01 -11.13 -6.02
CA TYR A 71 5.59 -10.57 -4.75
C TYR A 71 6.63 -9.57 -4.22
N GLU A 72 7.91 -9.96 -4.24
CA GLU A 72 9.02 -9.10 -3.83
C GLU A 72 9.14 -7.88 -4.76
N ASP A 73 9.24 -8.05 -6.08
CA ASP A 73 9.30 -6.94 -7.06
C ASP A 73 8.12 -5.96 -6.89
N CYS A 74 6.90 -6.47 -6.70
CA CYS A 74 5.75 -5.61 -6.46
C CYS A 74 5.75 -4.95 -5.07
N THR A 75 6.32 -5.57 -4.05
CA THR A 75 6.45 -4.97 -2.71
C THR A 75 7.47 -3.84 -2.74
N ILE A 76 8.60 -4.07 -3.40
CA ILE A 76 9.64 -3.09 -3.72
C ILE A 76 9.03 -1.85 -4.37
N ARG A 77 8.32 -2.03 -5.49
CA ARG A 77 7.65 -0.91 -6.19
C ARG A 77 6.62 -0.21 -5.32
N GLY A 78 5.90 -0.95 -4.48
CA GLY A 78 4.95 -0.38 -3.53
C GLY A 78 5.60 0.52 -2.50
N CYS A 79 6.75 0.12 -1.96
CA CYS A 79 7.56 0.92 -1.06
C CYS A 79 8.16 2.15 -1.75
N GLU A 80 8.65 2.03 -2.98
CA GLU A 80 9.14 3.17 -3.77
C GLU A 80 8.03 4.21 -4.03
N GLN A 81 6.85 3.73 -4.46
CA GLN A 81 5.69 4.59 -4.70
C GLN A 81 5.26 5.30 -3.42
N TYR A 82 5.18 4.57 -2.30
CA TYR A 82 4.88 5.16 -1.00
C TYR A 82 5.92 6.22 -0.60
N LEU A 83 7.22 5.93 -0.73
CA LEU A 83 8.29 6.88 -0.43
C LEU A 83 8.19 8.16 -1.27
N LYS A 84 7.81 8.02 -2.55
CA LYS A 84 7.60 9.15 -3.45
C LYS A 84 6.43 10.05 -3.00
N GLU A 85 5.40 9.47 -2.41
CA GLU A 85 4.19 10.19 -1.97
C GLU A 85 4.32 10.75 -0.54
N ALA A 86 4.81 9.95 0.41
CA ALA A 86 4.91 10.29 1.83
C ALA A 86 6.24 10.97 2.21
N GLY A 87 7.28 10.82 1.39
CA GLY A 87 8.60 11.42 1.59
C GLY A 87 9.46 10.79 2.70
N ARG A 88 8.90 9.92 3.54
CA ARG A 88 9.62 9.20 4.59
C ARG A 88 8.95 7.87 4.94
N LEU A 89 9.75 6.92 5.41
CA LEU A 89 9.32 5.68 6.07
C LEU A 89 9.74 5.78 7.55
N SER A 90 8.86 5.40 8.47
CA SER A 90 9.28 5.13 9.84
C SER A 90 10.13 3.85 9.88
N GLU A 91 10.96 3.71 10.92
CA GLU A 91 11.78 2.51 11.11
C GLU A 91 10.92 1.25 11.28
N ALA A 92 9.85 1.33 12.08
CA ALA A 92 8.92 0.23 12.27
C ALA A 92 8.25 -0.20 10.96
N LEU A 93 7.81 0.76 10.14
CA LEU A 93 7.20 0.44 8.85
C LEU A 93 8.22 -0.11 7.85
N PHE A 94 9.44 0.42 7.86
CA PHE A 94 10.54 -0.10 7.05
C PHE A 94 10.80 -1.57 7.38
N GLU A 95 10.99 -1.92 8.65
CA GLU A 95 11.26 -3.29 9.08
C GLU A 95 10.14 -4.26 8.69
N LYS A 96 8.88 -3.82 8.73
CA LYS A 96 7.72 -4.67 8.48
C LYS A 96 7.32 -4.79 7.00
N ALA A 97 7.59 -3.78 6.18
CA ALA A 97 7.07 -3.72 4.81
C ALA A 97 8.15 -3.55 3.75
N CYS A 98 9.25 -2.85 4.06
CA CYS A 98 10.20 -2.35 3.07
C CYS A 98 11.65 -2.74 3.36
N ASN A 99 11.89 -3.77 4.17
CA ASN A 99 13.23 -4.23 4.54
C ASN A 99 13.89 -5.02 3.39
N PHE A 100 14.25 -4.31 2.33
CA PHE A 100 14.96 -4.83 1.17
C PHE A 100 16.30 -4.12 1.00
N VAL A 101 17.30 -4.84 0.47
CA VAL A 101 18.68 -4.34 0.29
C VAL A 101 18.75 -3.00 -0.45
N GLN A 102 17.86 -2.74 -1.40
CA GLN A 102 17.83 -1.47 -2.15
C GLN A 102 17.42 -0.25 -1.31
N PHE A 103 16.72 -0.48 -0.20
CA PHE A 103 16.31 0.55 0.75
C PHE A 103 17.22 0.55 1.98
N ASP A 104 18.08 -0.45 2.12
CA ASP A 104 19.09 -0.53 3.14
C ASP A 104 20.08 0.61 2.91
N ARG A 105 19.95 1.65 3.73
CA ARG A 105 20.87 2.77 3.79
C ARG A 105 22.14 2.24 4.45
N GLY A 106 22.95 1.54 3.65
CA GLY A 106 24.29 1.13 4.06
C GLY A 106 24.95 2.27 4.83
N LYS A 107 25.50 1.91 6.00
CA LYS A 107 26.17 2.80 6.96
C LYS A 107 26.89 3.99 6.34
#